data_AF-A0A8T4UT29-F1
#
_entry.id   AF-A0A8T4UT29-F1
#
_cell.length_a   1.000
_cell.length_b   1.000
_cell.length_c   1.000
_cell.angle_alpha   90.00
_cell.angle_beta   90.00
_cell.angle_gamma   90.00
#
_symmetry.space_group_name_H-M   'P 1'
#
loop_
_entity.id
_entity.type
_entity.pdbx_description
1 polymer ?
#
loop_
_entity_poly.entity_id
_entity_poly.type
_entity_poly.pdbx_seq_one_letter_code
_entity_poly.pdbx_strand_id
1 'polypeptide(L)'
;QAIAYAQDAISFLFLDPIAKDIEKIYLYGSAVRGQLQKGSDIDIFIDTNKNIEKQAKTILNRFYLSQDYEKWKHYHFTYPFSFQAGKLLEWELKSSILAEGILLYSKQADFSETIPTTKRKDLFILELPKNKKRYLHFIRHIFGRKEKGYSDKGFLHKLEGQKLSSNIILIPKEQEAEIIHFLHKEKINYSFKEISVWGE
;
A
#
# COMPACT_ATOMS: atom_id res chain seq x y z
N GLN A 1 -15.62 0.06 13.71
CA GLN A 1 -16.96 0.67 13.50
C GLN A 1 -17.11 1.16 12.06
N ALA A 2 -16.22 2.03 11.56
CA ALA A 2 -16.28 2.55 10.18
C ALA A 2 -16.46 1.47 9.09
N ILE A 3 -15.69 0.38 9.15
CA ILE A 3 -15.79 -0.72 8.16
C ILE A 3 -17.18 -1.35 8.15
N ALA A 4 -17.70 -1.74 9.33
CA ALA A 4 -19.01 -2.37 9.44
C ALA A 4 -20.14 -1.41 9.03
N TYR A 5 -20.05 -0.15 9.43
CA TYR A 5 -21.00 0.89 9.01
C TYR A 5 -20.98 1.10 7.49
N ALA A 6 -19.79 1.14 6.90
CA ALA A 6 -19.63 1.21 5.45
C ALA A 6 -20.19 -0.04 4.75
N GLN A 7 -19.95 -1.24 5.28
CA GLN A 7 -20.50 -2.49 4.75
C GLN A 7 -22.04 -2.49 4.74
N ASP A 8 -22.67 -2.05 5.84
CA ASP A 8 -24.13 -1.92 5.90
C ASP A 8 -24.63 -0.93 4.84
N ALA A 9 -23.98 0.23 4.67
CA ALA A 9 -24.38 1.23 3.68
C ALA A 9 -24.20 0.73 2.24
N ILE A 10 -23.07 0.12 1.90
CA ILE A 10 -22.82 -0.37 0.53
C ILE A 10 -23.68 -1.57 0.18
N SER A 11 -24.18 -2.33 1.17
CA SER A 11 -25.10 -3.46 0.92
C SER A 11 -26.33 -3.04 0.10
N PHE A 12 -26.79 -1.79 0.27
CA PHE A 12 -27.91 -1.22 -0.48
C PHE A 12 -27.60 -1.05 -1.97
N LEU A 13 -26.34 -0.87 -2.35
CA LEU A 13 -25.93 -0.80 -3.77
C LEU A 13 -26.18 -2.13 -4.49
N PHE A 14 -26.10 -3.25 -3.75
CA PHE A 14 -26.30 -4.59 -4.28
C PHE A 14 -27.78 -4.99 -4.44
N LEU A 15 -28.69 -4.16 -3.94
CA LEU A 15 -30.14 -4.33 -4.15
C LEU A 15 -30.60 -3.77 -5.50
N ASP A 16 -29.72 -3.09 -6.23
CA ASP A 16 -30.06 -2.37 -7.45
C ASP A 16 -29.27 -2.87 -8.67
N PRO A 17 -29.79 -2.63 -9.90
CA PRO A 17 -29.11 -3.07 -11.12
C PRO A 17 -27.69 -2.54 -11.31
N ILE A 18 -27.34 -1.42 -10.67
CA ILE A 18 -25.99 -0.82 -10.75
C ILE A 18 -24.92 -1.76 -10.21
N ALA A 19 -25.27 -2.71 -9.33
CA ALA A 19 -24.35 -3.67 -8.75
C ALA A 19 -23.57 -4.47 -9.80
N LYS A 20 -24.18 -4.71 -10.96
CA LYS A 20 -23.56 -5.44 -12.07
C LYS A 20 -22.36 -4.70 -12.67
N ASP A 21 -22.36 -3.37 -12.54
CA ASP A 21 -21.35 -2.47 -13.08
C ASP A 21 -20.23 -2.18 -12.07
N ILE A 22 -20.38 -2.60 -10.81
CA ILE A 22 -19.39 -2.42 -9.75
C ILE A 22 -18.35 -3.53 -9.85
N GLU A 23 -17.09 -3.15 -10.04
CA GLU A 23 -15.97 -4.08 -10.04
C GLU A 23 -15.35 -4.19 -8.65
N LYS A 24 -15.04 -3.04 -8.02
CA LYS A 24 -14.48 -2.98 -6.66
C LYS A 24 -15.05 -1.82 -5.86
N ILE A 25 -15.10 -1.96 -4.54
CA ILE A 25 -15.46 -0.87 -3.62
C ILE A 25 -14.37 -0.72 -2.58
N TYR A 26 -13.86 0.50 -2.41
CA TYR A 26 -12.84 0.83 -1.42
C TYR A 26 -13.40 1.82 -0.39
N LEU A 27 -13.11 1.56 0.89
CA LEU A 27 -13.15 2.56 1.94
C LEU A 27 -11.78 3.22 2.04
N TYR A 28 -11.70 4.55 2.06
CA TYR A 28 -10.42 5.25 2.14
C TYR A 28 -10.55 6.52 3.01
N GLY A 29 -9.50 7.34 3.00
CA GLY A 29 -9.52 8.63 3.68
C GLY A 29 -9.45 8.52 5.21
N SER A 30 -10.07 9.49 5.88
CA SER A 30 -9.95 9.67 7.34
C SER A 30 -10.50 8.47 8.14
N ALA A 31 -11.50 7.78 7.59
CA ALA A 31 -12.12 6.60 8.17
C ALA A 31 -11.14 5.43 8.35
N VAL A 32 -10.25 5.21 7.38
CA VAL A 32 -9.25 4.13 7.47
C VAL A 32 -8.10 4.52 8.38
N ARG A 33 -7.68 5.80 8.35
CA ARG A 33 -6.59 6.29 9.19
C ARG A 33 -6.95 6.43 10.68
N GLY A 34 -8.20 6.15 11.07
CA GLY A 34 -8.67 6.33 12.44
C GLY A 34 -8.77 7.80 12.87
N GLN A 35 -8.96 8.70 11.90
CA GLN A 35 -8.93 10.15 12.09
C GLN A 35 -10.32 10.79 11.87
N LEU A 36 -11.40 10.04 12.01
CA LEU A 36 -12.77 10.58 11.94
C LEU A 36 -13.00 11.55 13.10
N GLN A 37 -13.31 12.79 12.76
CA GLN A 37 -13.65 13.85 13.71
C GLN A 37 -15.12 14.25 13.54
N LYS A 38 -15.65 15.02 14.50
CA LYS A 38 -17.00 15.56 14.38
C LYS A 38 -17.10 16.42 13.10
N GLY A 39 -17.99 16.03 12.19
CA GLY A 39 -18.16 16.69 10.89
C GLY A 39 -17.37 16.06 9.73
N SER A 40 -16.54 15.03 9.98
CA SER A 40 -15.95 14.22 8.92
C SER A 40 -17.04 13.45 8.15
N ASP A 41 -16.72 13.09 6.92
CA ASP A 41 -17.41 12.11 6.10
C ASP A 41 -16.61 10.80 5.99
N ILE A 42 -17.30 9.76 5.51
CA ILE A 42 -16.70 8.48 5.16
C ILE A 42 -16.58 8.40 3.65
N ASP A 43 -15.34 8.38 3.17
CA ASP A 43 -15.01 8.32 1.75
C ASP A 43 -15.10 6.89 1.22
N ILE A 44 -15.95 6.68 0.20
CA ILE A 44 -16.09 5.41 -0.51
C ILE A 44 -15.82 5.62 -2.00
N PHE A 45 -14.96 4.76 -2.54
CA PHE A 45 -14.69 4.71 -3.97
C PHE A 45 -15.33 3.51 -4.66
N ILE A 46 -16.10 3.90 -5.66
CA ILE A 46 -16.75 3.23 -6.78
C ILE A 46 -15.89 2.75 -7.95
N ASP A 47 -15.14 1.63 -7.91
CA ASP A 47 -14.40 1.23 -9.12
C ASP A 47 -15.35 0.61 -10.15
N THR A 48 -15.57 1.33 -11.25
CA THR A 48 -16.51 0.96 -12.31
C THR A 48 -16.18 1.67 -13.63
N ASN A 49 -16.58 1.06 -14.74
CA ASN A 49 -16.50 1.66 -16.07
C ASN A 49 -17.65 2.64 -16.38
N LYS A 50 -18.63 2.80 -15.48
CA LYS A 50 -19.79 3.69 -15.67
C LYS A 50 -19.82 4.81 -14.64
N ASN A 51 -20.34 5.96 -15.03
CA ASN A 51 -20.60 7.04 -14.08
C ASN A 51 -21.91 6.75 -13.31
N ILE A 52 -21.80 6.04 -12.18
CA ILE A 52 -22.92 5.63 -11.33
C ILE A 52 -23.06 6.48 -10.05
N GLU A 53 -22.26 7.53 -9.88
CA GLU A 53 -22.15 8.29 -8.63
C GLU A 53 -23.51 8.84 -8.16
N LYS A 54 -24.27 9.45 -9.09
CA LYS A 54 -25.60 10.00 -8.79
C LYS A 54 -26.58 8.91 -8.35
N GLN A 55 -26.54 7.75 -9.00
CA GLN A 55 -27.38 6.61 -8.64
C GLN A 55 -27.01 6.08 -7.26
N ALA A 56 -25.72 5.89 -7.00
CA ALA A 56 -25.20 5.42 -5.72
C ALA A 56 -25.61 6.37 -4.57
N LYS A 57 -25.57 7.70 -4.79
CA LYS A 57 -26.09 8.70 -3.83
C LYS A 57 -27.60 8.57 -3.59
N THR A 58 -28.40 8.32 -4.63
CA THR A 58 -29.84 8.08 -4.46
C THR A 58 -30.12 6.81 -3.66
N ILE A 59 -29.35 5.75 -3.89
CA ILE A 59 -29.47 4.48 -3.17
C ILE A 59 -29.09 4.65 -1.69
N LEU A 60 -28.03 5.40 -1.42
CA LEU A 60 -27.58 5.73 -0.06
C LEU A 60 -28.68 6.41 0.77
N ASN A 61 -29.56 7.21 0.15
CA ASN A 61 -30.70 7.79 0.86
C ASN A 61 -31.64 6.71 1.44
N ARG A 62 -31.77 5.55 0.79
CA ARG A 62 -32.54 4.42 1.36
C ARG A 62 -31.87 3.82 2.58
N PHE A 63 -30.53 3.76 2.60
CA PHE A 63 -29.81 3.35 3.81
C PHE A 63 -30.13 4.30 4.98
N TYR A 64 -30.08 5.62 4.78
CA TYR A 64 -30.41 6.59 5.84
C TYR A 64 -31.87 6.55 6.32
N LEU A 65 -32.78 5.93 5.56
CA LEU A 65 -34.18 5.73 5.94
C LEU A 65 -34.45 4.32 6.50
N SER A 66 -33.43 3.47 6.56
CA SER A 66 -33.57 2.05 6.94
C SER A 66 -33.39 1.80 8.43
N GLN A 67 -33.87 0.64 8.89
CA GLN A 67 -33.63 0.16 10.25
C GLN A 67 -32.14 -0.10 10.54
N ASP A 68 -31.36 -0.43 9.51
CA ASP A 68 -29.90 -0.58 9.67
C ASP A 68 -29.25 0.73 10.09
N TYR A 69 -29.68 1.87 9.53
CA TYR A 69 -29.18 3.17 9.95
C TYR A 69 -29.69 3.59 11.34
N GLU A 70 -30.93 3.25 11.70
CA GLU A 70 -31.45 3.49 13.06
C GLU A 70 -30.59 2.77 14.13
N LYS A 71 -30.17 1.52 13.86
CA LYS A 71 -29.21 0.78 14.69
C LYS A 71 -27.92 1.57 14.91
N TRP A 72 -27.38 2.23 13.89
CA TRP A 72 -26.16 3.04 14.00
C TRP A 72 -26.33 4.36 14.76
N LYS A 73 -27.53 4.95 14.77
CA LYS A 73 -27.87 6.07 15.67
C LYS A 73 -27.75 5.67 17.14
N HIS A 74 -28.18 4.46 17.49
CA HIS A 74 -28.03 3.93 18.85
C HIS A 74 -26.57 3.71 19.25
N TYR A 75 -25.70 3.37 18.30
CA TYR A 75 -24.25 3.28 18.52
C TYR A 75 -23.54 4.65 18.49
N HIS A 76 -24.27 5.75 18.28
CA HIS A 76 -23.72 7.10 18.13
C HIS A 76 -22.63 7.19 17.05
N PHE A 77 -22.76 6.39 15.99
CA PHE A 77 -21.80 6.34 14.88
C PHE A 77 -22.51 6.61 13.56
N THR A 78 -22.77 7.89 13.27
CA THR A 78 -23.59 8.33 12.13
C THR A 78 -22.85 9.39 11.31
N TYR A 79 -21.83 8.95 10.58
CA TYR A 79 -21.09 9.82 9.67
C TYR A 79 -21.77 9.83 8.29
N PRO A 80 -21.82 10.97 7.60
CA PRO A 80 -22.26 11.00 6.21
C PRO A 80 -21.24 10.26 5.33
N PHE A 81 -21.72 9.63 4.26
CA PHE A 81 -20.86 9.04 3.24
C PHE A 81 -20.67 9.99 2.05
N SER A 82 -19.44 10.04 1.56
CA SER A 82 -19.07 10.66 0.29
C SER A 82 -18.72 9.57 -0.70
N PHE A 83 -19.55 9.43 -1.75
CA PHE A 83 -19.35 8.44 -2.80
C PHE A 83 -18.77 9.12 -4.02
N GLN A 84 -17.70 8.52 -4.54
CA GLN A 84 -17.10 8.87 -5.82
C GLN A 84 -17.01 7.61 -6.67
N ALA A 85 -17.21 7.71 -7.98
CA ALA A 85 -17.21 6.54 -8.86
C ALA A 85 -16.55 6.80 -10.21
N GLY A 86 -15.83 5.80 -10.71
CA GLY A 86 -15.11 5.84 -11.97
C GLY A 86 -14.05 4.74 -12.03
N LYS A 87 -13.19 4.78 -13.05
CA LYS A 87 -12.09 3.83 -13.15
C LYS A 87 -10.97 4.23 -12.21
N LEU A 88 -10.60 3.36 -11.27
CA LEU A 88 -9.57 3.66 -10.27
C LEU A 88 -8.25 4.13 -10.88
N LEU A 89 -7.82 3.50 -11.97
CA LEU A 89 -6.53 3.76 -12.60
C LEU A 89 -6.39 5.17 -13.19
N GLU A 90 -7.52 5.79 -13.54
CA GLU A 90 -7.59 7.13 -14.13
C GLU A 90 -7.67 8.24 -13.06
N TRP A 91 -7.71 7.85 -11.78
CA TRP A 91 -8.03 8.78 -10.70
C TRP A 91 -6.80 9.33 -9.98
N GLU A 92 -6.85 10.60 -9.57
CA GLU A 92 -5.71 11.28 -8.93
C GLU A 92 -5.33 10.63 -7.59
N LEU A 93 -6.33 10.21 -6.82
CA LEU A 93 -6.15 9.60 -5.50
C LEU A 93 -5.85 8.09 -5.56
N LYS A 94 -5.67 7.50 -6.76
CA LYS A 94 -5.48 6.05 -6.94
C LYS A 94 -4.42 5.46 -6.02
N SER A 95 -3.28 6.15 -5.89
CA SER A 95 -2.15 5.67 -5.11
C SER A 95 -2.49 5.60 -3.63
N SER A 96 -3.20 6.61 -3.10
CA SER A 96 -3.64 6.62 -1.71
C SER A 96 -4.70 5.55 -1.43
N ILE A 97 -5.65 5.38 -2.35
CA ILE A 97 -6.72 4.38 -2.23
C ILE A 97 -6.15 2.96 -2.27
N LEU A 98 -5.21 2.68 -3.16
CA LEU A 98 -4.57 1.37 -3.25
C LEU A 98 -3.61 1.08 -2.10
N ALA A 99 -2.95 2.12 -1.57
CA ALA A 99 -1.98 1.99 -0.48
C ALA A 99 -2.64 1.79 0.88
N GLU A 100 -3.63 2.64 1.17
CA GLU A 100 -4.21 2.76 2.50
C GLU A 100 -5.66 2.30 2.54
N GLY A 101 -6.34 2.19 1.40
CA GLY A 101 -7.76 1.86 1.36
C GLY A 101 -8.04 0.42 1.79
N ILE A 102 -9.22 0.24 2.38
CA ILE A 102 -9.76 -1.07 2.73
C ILE A 102 -10.69 -1.50 1.59
N LEU A 103 -10.34 -2.60 0.93
CA LEU A 103 -11.21 -3.24 -0.06
C LEU A 103 -12.43 -3.84 0.65
N LEU A 104 -13.61 -3.27 0.39
CA LEU A 104 -14.88 -3.74 0.97
C LEU A 104 -15.58 -4.77 0.08
N TYR A 105 -15.39 -4.69 -1.23
CA TYR A 105 -15.97 -5.61 -2.21
C TYR A 105 -15.09 -5.72 -3.45
N SER A 106 -15.01 -6.92 -4.03
CA SER A 106 -14.45 -7.17 -5.34
C SER A 106 -15.27 -8.24 -6.05
N LYS A 107 -15.64 -8.00 -7.31
CA LYS A 107 -16.39 -8.93 -8.16
C LYS A 107 -15.54 -10.13 -8.59
N GLN A 108 -14.22 -9.92 -8.75
CA GLN A 108 -13.25 -10.98 -8.98
C GLN A 108 -12.54 -11.33 -7.66
N ALA A 109 -12.32 -12.62 -7.43
CA ALA A 109 -11.64 -13.15 -6.24
C ALA A 109 -10.10 -12.97 -6.30
N ASP A 110 -9.61 -12.13 -7.19
CA ASP A 110 -8.19 -11.92 -7.40
C ASP A 110 -7.64 -10.93 -6.37
N PHE A 111 -7.33 -11.47 -5.20
CA PHE A 111 -6.52 -10.81 -4.17
C PHE A 111 -5.09 -10.47 -4.65
N SER A 112 -4.70 -10.88 -5.87
CA SER A 112 -3.33 -10.77 -6.39
C SER A 112 -3.06 -9.57 -7.31
N GLU A 113 -4.07 -8.87 -7.85
CA GLU A 113 -3.81 -7.94 -8.98
C GLU A 113 -3.95 -6.44 -8.70
N THR A 114 -4.44 -5.99 -7.53
CA THR A 114 -4.68 -4.54 -7.30
C THR A 114 -3.93 -3.86 -6.19
N ILE A 115 -3.14 -4.55 -5.38
CA ILE A 115 -2.11 -3.83 -4.63
C ILE A 115 -0.98 -3.68 -5.65
N PRO A 116 -0.62 -2.47 -6.11
CA PRO A 116 0.63 -2.32 -6.83
C PRO A 116 1.63 -3.03 -5.97
N THR A 117 2.34 -4.04 -6.48
CA THR A 117 3.31 -4.77 -5.67
C THR A 117 4.33 -3.76 -5.20
N THR A 118 4.07 -3.13 -4.06
CA THR A 118 5.00 -2.27 -3.35
C THR A 118 6.02 -3.29 -2.93
N LYS A 119 7.04 -3.47 -3.76
CA LYS A 119 8.12 -4.39 -3.48
C LYS A 119 8.69 -3.87 -2.18
N ARG A 120 8.36 -4.55 -1.09
CA ARG A 120 8.84 -4.17 0.23
C ARG A 120 10.36 -4.26 0.14
N LYS A 121 11.03 -3.17 0.50
CA LYS A 121 12.48 -3.14 0.52
C LYS A 121 12.91 -2.83 1.94
N ASP A 122 13.97 -3.46 2.39
CA ASP A 122 14.63 -3.08 3.62
C ASP A 122 15.74 -2.09 3.29
N LEU A 123 15.72 -0.94 3.97
CA LEU A 123 16.78 0.04 3.93
C LEU A 123 17.78 -0.29 5.01
N PHE A 124 19.00 -0.62 4.62
CA PHE A 124 20.12 -0.88 5.53
C PHE A 124 21.04 0.32 5.60
N ILE A 125 21.39 0.73 6.81
CA ILE A 125 22.43 1.71 7.12
C ILE A 125 23.61 0.95 7.72
N LEU A 126 24.73 0.93 7.01
CA LEU A 126 25.92 0.15 7.32
C LEU A 126 26.95 0.97 8.09
N GLU A 127 27.53 0.39 9.13
CA GLU A 127 28.71 0.96 9.80
C GLU A 127 29.98 0.56 9.04
N LEU A 128 30.44 1.45 8.16
CA LEU A 128 31.60 1.16 7.31
C LEU A 128 32.89 1.04 8.13
N PRO A 129 33.79 0.08 7.80
CA PRO A 129 35.05 -0.08 8.51
C PRO A 129 35.92 1.18 8.47
N LYS A 130 36.44 1.61 9.62
CA LYS A 130 37.39 2.74 9.70
C LYS A 130 38.76 2.41 9.09
N ASN A 131 39.16 1.14 9.12
CA ASN A 131 40.43 0.69 8.55
C ASN A 131 40.36 0.67 7.01
N LYS A 132 41.26 1.39 6.33
CA LYS A 132 41.27 1.53 4.87
C LYS A 132 41.32 0.20 4.10
N LYS A 133 42.14 -0.75 4.54
CA LYS A 133 42.27 -2.07 3.89
C LYS A 133 40.95 -2.85 3.99
N ARG A 134 40.36 -2.87 5.18
CA ARG A 134 39.07 -3.53 5.45
C ARG A 134 37.91 -2.85 4.72
N TYR A 135 37.89 -1.52 4.70
CA TYR A 135 36.92 -0.72 3.95
C TYR A 135 36.94 -1.09 2.46
N LEU A 136 38.11 -1.06 1.82
CA LEU A 136 38.24 -1.38 0.40
C LEU A 136 37.87 -2.82 0.09
N HIS A 137 38.21 -3.77 0.98
CA HIS A 137 37.80 -5.15 0.85
C HIS A 137 36.27 -5.27 0.86
N PHE A 138 35.62 -4.72 1.89
CA PHE A 138 34.17 -4.77 2.05
C PHE A 138 33.45 -4.14 0.85
N ILE A 139 33.80 -2.90 0.49
CA ILE A 139 33.17 -2.15 -0.61
C ILE A 139 33.26 -2.90 -1.94
N ARG A 140 34.40 -3.55 -2.23
CA ARG A 140 34.56 -4.36 -3.45
C ARG A 140 33.72 -5.62 -3.40
N HIS A 141 33.55 -6.23 -2.23
CA HIS A 141 32.76 -7.44 -2.08
C HIS A 141 31.25 -7.15 -2.21
N ILE A 142 30.77 -6.07 -1.57
CA ILE A 142 29.35 -5.70 -1.63
C ILE A 142 28.95 -5.06 -2.96
N PHE A 143 29.73 -4.10 -3.49
CA PHE A 143 29.34 -3.31 -4.67
C PHE A 143 30.06 -3.74 -5.96
N GLY A 144 31.04 -4.63 -5.87
CA GLY A 144 31.83 -5.06 -7.01
C GLY A 144 32.92 -4.07 -7.41
N ARG A 145 33.54 -4.32 -8.56
CA ARG A 145 34.55 -3.44 -9.17
C ARG A 145 34.57 -3.60 -10.69
N LYS A 146 34.85 -2.50 -11.38
CA LYS A 146 35.12 -2.50 -12.81
C LYS A 146 36.54 -1.98 -13.05
N GLU A 147 37.42 -2.86 -13.50
CA GLU A 147 38.79 -2.56 -13.92
C GLU A 147 38.97 -3.01 -15.39
N LYS A 148 40.00 -2.53 -16.10
CA LYS A 148 40.24 -2.92 -17.50
C LYS A 148 40.36 -4.45 -17.60
N GLY A 149 39.37 -5.09 -18.22
CA GLY A 149 39.29 -6.55 -18.41
C GLY A 149 38.66 -7.35 -17.26
N TYR A 150 38.25 -6.72 -16.15
CA TYR A 150 37.64 -7.41 -15.01
C TYR A 150 36.39 -6.65 -14.52
N SER A 151 35.24 -7.31 -14.55
CA SER A 151 33.98 -6.76 -14.06
C SER A 151 33.36 -7.74 -13.07
N ASP A 152 33.42 -7.40 -11.79
CA ASP A 152 32.63 -8.05 -10.75
C ASP A 152 31.46 -7.14 -10.39
N LYS A 153 30.24 -7.70 -10.43
CA LYS A 153 29.01 -6.96 -10.11
C LYS A 153 28.74 -6.87 -8.60
N GLY A 154 29.52 -7.58 -7.78
CA GLY A 154 29.40 -7.56 -6.32
C GLY A 154 28.18 -8.30 -5.79
N PHE A 155 28.10 -8.41 -4.46
CA PHE A 155 27.02 -9.11 -3.77
C PHE A 155 25.67 -8.40 -3.89
N LEU A 156 25.64 -7.06 -3.84
CA LEU A 156 24.41 -6.27 -3.91
C LEU A 156 23.65 -6.50 -5.23
N HIS A 157 24.35 -6.61 -6.34
CA HIS A 157 23.72 -6.90 -7.64
C HIS A 157 23.11 -8.31 -7.68
N LYS A 158 23.70 -9.30 -6.97
CA LYS A 158 23.14 -10.66 -6.94
C LYS A 158 21.78 -10.69 -6.23
N LEU A 159 21.59 -9.81 -5.26
CA LEU A 159 20.34 -9.67 -4.51
C LEU A 159 19.34 -8.71 -5.16
N GLU A 160 19.59 -8.26 -6.40
CA GLU A 160 18.79 -7.20 -7.05
C GLU A 160 18.65 -5.94 -6.19
N GLY A 161 19.64 -5.67 -5.34
CA GLY A 161 19.66 -4.53 -4.43
C GLY A 161 20.14 -3.24 -5.09
N GLN A 162 19.77 -2.11 -4.48
CA GLN A 162 20.11 -0.78 -4.97
C GLN A 162 21.03 -0.05 -3.98
N LYS A 163 22.04 0.62 -4.52
CA LYS A 163 22.93 1.47 -3.73
C LYS A 163 22.37 2.89 -3.72
N LEU A 164 22.04 3.40 -2.54
CA LEU A 164 21.63 4.81 -2.37
C LEU A 164 22.85 5.69 -2.03
N SER A 165 23.77 5.18 -1.21
CA SER A 165 25.02 5.86 -0.87
C SER A 165 26.12 4.84 -0.57
N SER A 166 27.30 5.29 -0.12
CA SER A 166 28.37 4.37 0.30
C SER A 166 28.00 3.49 1.49
N ASN A 167 27.12 3.97 2.38
CA ASN A 167 26.69 3.31 3.60
C ASN A 167 25.20 2.95 3.63
N ILE A 168 24.44 3.25 2.57
CA ILE A 168 23.00 2.98 2.52
C ILE A 168 22.68 2.13 1.28
N ILE A 169 21.99 1.01 1.52
CA ILE A 169 21.53 0.10 0.48
C ILE A 169 20.05 -0.24 0.68
N LEU A 170 19.37 -0.55 -0.41
CA LEU A 170 18.02 -1.12 -0.44
C LEU A 170 18.09 -2.56 -0.93
N ILE A 171 17.40 -3.45 -0.22
CA ILE A 171 17.34 -4.87 -0.54
C ILE A 171 15.87 -5.29 -0.63
N PRO A 172 15.45 -6.05 -1.65
CA PRO A 172 14.10 -6.66 -1.66
C PRO A 172 13.88 -7.48 -0.39
N LYS A 173 12.68 -7.42 0.19
CA LYS A 173 12.37 -8.10 1.47
C LYS A 173 12.67 -9.59 1.42
N GLU A 174 12.49 -10.20 0.24
CA GLU A 174 12.74 -11.62 -0.01
C GLU A 174 14.22 -12.00 0.18
N GLN A 175 15.13 -11.03 0.10
CA GLN A 175 16.59 -11.21 0.17
C GLN A 175 17.19 -10.79 1.53
N GLU A 176 16.35 -10.44 2.51
CA GLU A 176 16.78 -9.95 3.84
C GLU A 176 17.74 -10.93 4.54
N ALA A 177 17.40 -12.23 4.53
CA ALA A 177 18.21 -13.24 5.20
C ALA A 177 19.62 -13.37 4.60
N GLU A 178 19.74 -13.26 3.28
CA GLU A 178 21.01 -13.37 2.57
C GLU A 178 21.93 -12.18 2.86
N ILE A 179 21.40 -10.95 2.88
CA ILE A 179 22.19 -9.77 3.20
C ILE A 179 22.63 -9.76 4.67
N ILE A 180 21.76 -10.16 5.61
CA ILE A 180 22.12 -10.28 7.03
C ILE A 180 23.25 -11.28 7.22
N HIS A 181 23.14 -12.46 6.60
CA HIS A 181 24.18 -13.48 6.67
C HIS A 181 25.54 -12.96 6.15
N PHE A 182 25.52 -12.25 5.02
CA PHE A 182 26.72 -11.61 4.46
C PHE A 182 27.33 -10.57 5.40
N LEU A 183 26.52 -9.66 5.96
CA LEU A 183 27.00 -8.61 6.87
C LEU A 183 27.58 -9.19 8.16
N HIS A 184 26.98 -10.25 8.70
CA HIS A 184 27.53 -10.98 9.85
C HIS A 184 28.88 -11.63 9.53
N LYS A 185 29.01 -12.26 8.36
CA LYS A 185 30.28 -12.86 7.91
C LYS A 185 31.39 -11.81 7.76
N GLU A 186 31.06 -10.64 7.23
CA GLU A 186 31.98 -9.49 7.08
C GLU A 186 32.21 -8.72 8.39
N LYS A 187 31.48 -9.08 9.46
CA LYS A 187 31.47 -8.43 10.77
C LYS A 187 31.16 -6.93 10.67
N ILE A 188 30.14 -6.61 9.88
CA ILE A 188 29.65 -5.25 9.65
C ILE A 188 28.40 -5.05 10.49
N ASN A 189 28.41 -4.05 11.36
CA ASN A 189 27.21 -3.65 12.07
C ASN A 189 26.29 -2.89 11.13
N TYR A 190 24.99 -3.00 11.36
CA TYR A 190 23.97 -2.31 10.58
C TYR A 190 22.76 -1.98 11.45
N SER A 191 21.98 -1.02 10.96
CA SER A 191 20.58 -0.85 11.34
C SER A 191 19.74 -0.96 10.08
N PHE A 192 18.50 -1.39 10.21
CA PHE A 192 17.60 -1.41 9.06
C PHE A 192 16.18 -0.98 9.43
N LYS A 193 15.44 -0.55 8.42
CA LYS A 193 14.01 -0.25 8.49
C LYS A 193 13.33 -0.83 7.27
N GLU A 194 12.20 -1.49 7.48
CA GLU A 194 11.31 -1.88 6.39
C GLU A 194 10.69 -0.61 5.80
N ILE A 195 10.81 -0.46 4.48
CA ILE A 195 10.20 0.63 3.75
C ILE A 195 9.38 0.10 2.57
N SER A 196 8.31 0.81 2.25
CA SER A 196 7.53 0.59 1.05
C SER A 196 7.99 1.59 0.00
N VAL A 197 8.65 1.12 -1.07
CA VAL A 197 9.10 1.97 -2.16
C VAL A 197 8.04 1.97 -3.26
N TRP A 198 7.53 3.16 -3.58
CA TRP A 198 6.55 3.37 -4.64
C TRP A 198 7.29 3.62 -5.95
N GLY A 199 7.28 2.64 -6.87
CA GLY A 199 7.63 2.77 -8.30
C GLY A 199 9.02 3.30 -8.68
N GLU A 200 9.69 2.58 -9.60
CA GLU A 200 10.50 3.21 -10.66
C GLU A 200 9.63 3.38 -11.90
#